data_AF-A0A2K2VEN5-F1
#
_entry.id   AF-A0A2K2VEN5-F1
#
_cell.length_a   1.000
_cell.length_b   1.000
_cell.length_c   1.000
_cell.angle_alpha   90.00
_cell.angle_beta   90.00
_cell.angle_gamma   90.00
#
_symmetry.space_group_name_H-M   'P 1'
#
loop_
_entity.id
_entity.type
_entity.pdbx_description
1 polymer ?
#
loop_
_entity_poly.entity_id
_entity_poly.type
_entity_poly.pdbx_seq_one_letter_code
_entity_poly.pdbx_strand_id
1 'polypeptide(L)' 'MVRDKISRNLDERLVVYAEKDLELLREKRKRAERIMRAFVNLNAPFVLHGSVARGDVHERSDIDIAF' A
#
# COMPACT_ATOMS: atom_id res chain seq x y z
N MET A 1 38.20 -0.68 -17.12
CA MET A 1 37.13 -0.42 -16.14
C MET A 1 35.81 -0.73 -16.85
N VAL A 2 35.20 -1.87 -16.53
CA VAL A 2 33.93 -2.29 -17.14
C VAL A 2 32.84 -1.39 -16.55
N ARG A 3 32.03 -0.75 -17.41
CA ARG A 3 30.83 -0.02 -16.94
C ARG A 3 29.79 -1.07 -16.58
N ASP A 4 29.48 -1.22 -15.30
CA ASP A 4 28.31 -1.97 -14.88
C ASP A 4 27.05 -1.29 -15.45
N LYS A 5 26.36 -2.00 -16.33
CA LYS A 5 25.09 -1.54 -16.89
C LYS A 5 24.06 -1.64 -15.76
N ILE A 6 23.69 -0.49 -15.18
CA ILE A 6 22.60 -0.42 -14.21
C ILE A 6 21.35 -1.03 -14.87
N SER A 7 20.93 -2.21 -14.41
CA SER A 7 19.66 -2.78 -14.85
C SER A 7 18.56 -1.89 -14.31
N ARG A 8 17.87 -1.19 -15.20
CA ARG A 8 16.58 -0.57 -14.88
C ARG A 8 15.55 -1.70 -14.78
N ASN A 9 15.65 -2.50 -13.73
CA ASN A 9 14.51 -3.30 -13.31
C ASN A 9 13.50 -2.28 -12.83
N LEU A 10 12.54 -1.96 -13.69
CA LEU A 10 11.39 -1.16 -13.31
C LEU A 10 10.68 -1.95 -12.22
N ASP A 11 10.61 -1.41 -10.99
CA ASP A 11 9.80 -1.95 -9.88
C ASP A 11 8.29 -1.77 -10.16
N GLU A 12 7.90 -1.94 -11.42
CA GLU A 12 6.56 -1.75 -11.93
C GLU A 12 5.87 -3.11 -11.93
N ARG A 13 4.76 -3.18 -11.22
CA ARG A 13 3.88 -4.35 -11.19
C ARG A 13 2.56 -4.01 -11.85
N LEU A 14 2.23 -4.72 -12.92
CA LEU A 14 0.88 -4.68 -13.46
C LEU A 14 -0.08 -5.39 -12.50
N VAL A 15 -1.09 -4.67 -12.05
CA VAL A 15 -2.17 -5.21 -11.22
C VAL A 15 -3.46 -5.07 -12.01
N VAL A 16 -4.09 -6.20 -12.30
CA VAL A 16 -5.39 -6.26 -12.96
C VAL A 16 -6.43 -6.57 -11.90
N TYR A 17 -7.43 -5.70 -11.76
CA TYR A 17 -8.48 -5.85 -10.76
C TYR A 17 -9.73 -6.46 -11.39
N ALA A 18 -10.28 -7.50 -10.76
CA ALA A 18 -11.69 -7.83 -10.89
C ALA A 18 -12.51 -6.99 -9.90
N GLU A 19 -13.84 -6.98 -10.04
CA GLU A 19 -14.72 -6.19 -9.15
C GLU A 19 -14.52 -6.56 -7.67
N LYS A 20 -14.35 -7.86 -7.38
CA LYS A 20 -14.05 -8.35 -6.02
C LYS A 20 -12.76 -7.77 -5.44
N ASP A 21 -11.75 -7.52 -6.28
CA ASP A 21 -10.46 -6.99 -5.83
C ASP A 21 -10.60 -5.49 -5.50
N LEU A 22 -11.41 -4.77 -6.28
CA LEU A 22 -11.78 -3.39 -5.99
C LEU A 22 -12.60 -3.26 -4.71
N GLU A 23 -13.56 -4.16 -4.50
CA GLU A 23 -14.35 -4.21 -3.27
C GLU A 23 -13.46 -4.48 -2.05
N LEU A 24 -12.57 -5.47 -2.14
CA LEU A 24 -11.60 -5.78 -1.08
C LEU A 24 -10.68 -4.58 -0.77
N LEU A 25 -10.18 -3.90 -1.81
CA LEU A 25 -9.33 -2.72 -1.64
C LEU A 25 -10.09 -1.59 -0.93
N ARG A 26 -11.34 -1.34 -1.33
CA ARG A 26 -12.21 -0.33 -0.68
C ARG A 26 -12.44 -0.68 0.79
N GLU A 27 -12.73 -1.93 1.10
CA GLU A 27 -12.95 -2.39 2.48
C GLU A 27 -11.70 -2.20 3.35
N LYS A 28 -10.54 -2.65 2.87
CA LYS A 28 -9.27 -2.52 3.58
C LYS A 28 -8.90 -1.04 3.79
N ARG A 29 -9.07 -0.18 2.78
CA ARG A 29 -8.83 1.27 2.92
C ARG A 29 -9.77 1.92 3.93
N LYS A 30 -11.05 1.55 3.94
CA LYS A 30 -12.02 2.03 4.95
C LYS A 30 -11.65 1.57 6.36
N ARG A 31 -11.05 0.39 6.52
CA ARG A 31 -10.52 -0.08 7.80
C ARG A 31 -9.25 0.68 8.19
N ALA A 32 -8.32 0.89 7.25
CA ALA A 32 -7.11 1.67 7.48
C ALA A 32 -7.42 3.10 7.92
N GLU A 33 -8.36 3.76 7.26
CA GLU A 33 -8.82 5.11 7.63
C GLU A 33 -9.33 5.17 9.08
N ARG A 34 -10.11 4.18 9.51
CA ARG A 34 -10.61 4.09 10.90
C ARG A 34 -9.47 4.00 11.91
N ILE A 35 -8.43 3.21 11.61
CA ILE A 35 -7.24 3.08 12.46
C ILE A 35 -6.46 4.39 12.48
N MET A 36 -6.18 4.95 11.30
CA MET A 36 -5.44 6.20 11.12
C MET A 36 -6.09 7.39 11.83
N ARG A 37 -7.44 7.46 11.88
CA ARG A 37 -8.16 8.50 12.63
C ARG A 37 -7.85 8.48 14.13
N ALA A 38 -7.49 7.33 14.71
CA ALA A 38 -7.08 7.24 16.12
C ALA A 38 -5.72 7.90 16.37
N PHE A 39 -4.88 8.03 15.33
CA PHE A 39 -3.54 8.61 15.42
C PHE A 39 -3.49 10.11 15.15
N VAL A 40 -4.56 10.72 14.66
CA VAL A 40 -4.62 12.15 14.29
C VAL A 40 -4.19 13.07 15.44
N ASN A 41 -4.49 12.69 16.69
CA ASN A 41 -4.14 13.50 17.86
C ASN A 41 -2.72 13.28 18.39
N LEU A 42 -1.93 12.38 17.79
CA LEU A 42 -0.58 12.05 18.27
C LEU A 42 0.49 13.09 17.88
N ASN A 43 0.13 14.15 17.15
CA ASN A 43 1.07 15.18 16.64
C ASN A 43 2.32 14.61 15.97
N ALA A 44 2.24 13.39 15.46
CA ALA A 44 3.27 12.71 14.70
C ALA A 44 2.78 12.53 13.26
N PRO A 45 3.63 12.71 12.25
CA PRO A 45 3.29 12.34 10.89
C PRO A 45 3.06 10.83 10.85
N PHE A 46 2.12 10.39 10.04
CA PHE A 46 1.96 8.97 9.74
C PHE A 46 1.38 8.81 8.34
N VAL A 47 1.70 7.68 7.71
CA VAL A 47 1.24 7.35 6.36
C VAL A 47 0.81 5.90 6.28
N LEU A 48 -0.20 5.65 5.44
CA LEU A 48 -0.51 4.29 5.01
C LEU A 48 0.59 3.82 4.07
N HIS A 49 1.09 2.62 4.30
CA HIS A 49 2.12 1.98 3.48
C HIS A 49 1.63 0.62 2.96
N GLY A 50 2.49 -0.10 2.27
CA GLY A 50 2.26 -1.49 1.88
C GLY A 50 1.21 -1.66 0.79
N SER A 51 0.63 -2.85 0.72
CA SER A 51 -0.26 -3.23 -0.37
C SER A 51 -1.57 -2.42 -0.37
N VAL A 52 -2.06 -1.99 0.79
CA VAL A 52 -3.29 -1.18 0.89
C VAL A 52 -3.08 0.23 0.35
N ALA A 53 -1.89 0.81 0.55
CA ALA A 53 -1.50 2.07 -0.06
C ALA A 53 -1.37 1.93 -1.58
N ARG A 54 -0.56 0.96 -2.04
CA ARG A 54 -0.26 0.73 -3.47
C ARG A 54 -1.48 0.26 -4.28
N GLY A 55 -2.36 -0.50 -3.65
CA GLY A 55 -3.56 -1.08 -4.27
C GLY A 55 -3.47 -2.59 -4.55
N ASP A 56 -2.30 -3.23 -4.49
CA ASP A 56 -2.09 -4.64 -4.80
C ASP A 56 -2.49 -5.60 -3.66
N VAL A 57 -3.72 -5.48 -3.16
CA VAL A 57 -4.23 -6.24 -2.01
C VAL A 57 -4.66 -7.66 -2.35
N HIS A 58 -4.55 -8.55 -1.37
CA HIS A 58 -5.19 -9.86 -1.33
C HIS A 58 -5.88 -10.04 0.03
N GLU A 59 -6.70 -11.07 0.20
CA GLU A 59 -7.54 -11.25 1.40
C GLU A 59 -6.73 -11.16 2.71
N ARG A 60 -5.56 -11.81 2.72
CA ARG A 60 -4.60 -11.82 3.85
C ARG A 60 -3.70 -10.57 3.97
N SER A 61 -3.88 -9.53 3.16
CA SER A 61 -3.03 -8.34 3.28
C SER A 61 -3.28 -7.61 4.60
N ASP A 62 -2.20 -7.21 5.24
CA ASP A 62 -2.21 -6.40 6.45
C ASP A 62 -2.41 -4.91 6.15
N ILE A 63 -2.61 -4.11 7.20
CA ILE A 63 -2.67 -2.64 7.12
C ILE A 63 -1.39 -2.12 7.74
N ASP A 64 -0.47 -1.63 6.90
CA ASP A 64 0.81 -1.09 7.33
C ASP A 64 0.72 0.42 7.53
N ILE A 65 1.08 0.91 8.71
CA ILE A 65 1.16 2.35 9.01
C ILE A 65 2.58 2.65 9.47
N ALA A 66 3.23 3.61 8.82
CA ALA A 66 4.54 4.12 9.20
C ALA A 66 4.38 5.48 9.89
N PHE A 67 5.16 5.73 10.93
CA PHE A 67 5.24 6.97 11.70
C PHE A 67 6.60 7.64 11.48
#